data_AF-A0ABD3W9L0-F1
#
_entry.id   AF-A0ABD3W9L0-F1
#
_cell.length_a   1.000
_cell.length_b   1.000
_cell.length_c   1.000
_cell.angle_alpha   90.00
_cell.angle_beta   90.00
_cell.angle_gamma   90.00
#
_symmetry.space_group_name_H-M   'P 1'
#
loop_
_entity.id
_entity.type
_entity.pdbx_description
1 polymer ?
#
loop_
_entity_poly.entity_id
_entity_poly.type
_entity_poly.pdbx_seq_one_letter_code
_entity_poly.pdbx_strand_id
1 'polypeptide(L)'
;MATTDELKKDVEELRVLLEKAHRPRVKDLLAIDIRKLETEIIHKLEQQKAENVEADGCKESPSTKIAVAQARYKVDVKEYAWDQSEKFMKIYATIEGVESVPEGNITCDFTVRSFKLFVKDLKNKDYQVYVSSLFEDIDPKDSYYKVKTNTVLIMLKKKQTGKTWAYVTEKESQGKAKETKKLTKV
;
A
#
# COMPACT_ATOMS: atom_id res chain seq x y z
N MET A 1 6.03 21.26 -12.95
CA MET A 1 4.88 21.27 -12.03
C MET A 1 4.12 22.56 -12.25
N ALA A 2 2.79 22.54 -12.42
CA ALA A 2 2.02 23.78 -12.54
C ALA A 2 2.16 24.62 -11.26
N THR A 3 2.47 25.90 -11.43
CA THR A 3 2.59 26.87 -10.34
C THR A 3 1.21 27.19 -9.78
N THR A 4 1.12 27.54 -8.50
CA THR A 4 -0.15 27.87 -7.83
C THR A 4 -0.89 29.03 -8.52
N ASP A 5 -0.15 29.91 -9.21
CA ASP A 5 -0.70 31.00 -10.00
C ASP A 5 -1.45 30.52 -11.26
N GLU A 6 -0.92 29.52 -11.95
CA GLU A 6 -1.55 28.95 -13.15
C GLU A 6 -2.85 28.21 -12.79
N LEU A 7 -2.85 27.44 -11.69
CA LEU A 7 -4.07 26.77 -11.21
C LEU A 7 -5.18 27.76 -10.85
N LYS A 8 -4.85 28.95 -10.35
CA LYS A 8 -5.85 30.00 -10.06
C LYS A 8 -6.45 30.56 -11.35
N LYS A 9 -5.65 30.72 -12.41
CA LYS A 9 -6.14 31.14 -13.73
C LYS A 9 -7.05 30.08 -14.33
N ASP A 10 -6.69 28.80 -14.19
CA ASP A 10 -7.49 27.67 -14.66
C ASP A 10 -8.86 27.63 -13.97
N VAL A 11 -8.91 27.86 -12.66
CA VAL A 11 -10.18 27.95 -11.90
C VAL A 11 -11.05 29.10 -12.41
N GLU A 12 -10.45 30.26 -12.68
CA GLU A 12 -11.18 31.42 -13.18
C GLU A 12 -11.75 31.18 -14.58
N GLU A 13 -10.96 30.57 -15.48
CA GLU A 13 -11.42 30.21 -16.81
C GLU A 13 -12.57 29.18 -16.77
N LEU A 14 -12.47 28.18 -15.90
CA LEU A 14 -13.54 27.18 -15.72
C LEU A 14 -14.83 27.79 -15.16
N ARG A 15 -14.74 28.83 -14.32
CA ARG A 15 -15.92 29.58 -13.85
C ARG A 15 -16.61 30.32 -14.98
N VAL A 16 -15.83 31.01 -15.84
CA VAL A 16 -16.37 31.68 -17.03
C VAL A 16 -17.02 30.67 -17.99
N LEU A 17 -16.43 29.47 -18.14
CA LEU A 17 -17.00 28.38 -18.94
C LEU A 17 -18.29 27.81 -18.33
N LEU A 18 -18.39 27.75 -17.00
CA LEU A 18 -19.58 27.28 -16.30
C LEU A 18 -20.78 28.21 -16.50
N GLU A 19 -20.56 29.52 -16.55
CA GLU A 19 -21.61 30.51 -16.86
C GLU A 19 -22.13 30.36 -18.29
N LYS A 20 -21.24 30.03 -19.24
CA LYS A 20 -21.59 29.81 -20.66
C LYS A 20 -22.17 28.42 -20.94
N ALA A 21 -22.04 27.48 -20.01
CA ALA A 21 -22.60 26.13 -20.17
C ALA A 21 -24.12 26.15 -19.93
N HIS A 22 -24.90 25.51 -20.81
CA HIS A 22 -26.36 25.42 -20.65
C HIS A 22 -26.85 24.03 -20.22
N ARG A 23 -26.08 22.97 -20.51
CA ARG A 23 -26.46 21.59 -20.21
C ARG A 23 -26.11 21.23 -18.76
N PRO A 24 -27.02 20.61 -17.99
CA PRO A 24 -26.81 20.33 -16.57
C PRO A 24 -25.60 19.41 -16.34
N ARG A 25 -25.48 18.34 -17.13
CA ARG A 25 -24.34 17.41 -17.05
C ARG A 25 -22.98 18.08 -17.28
N VAL A 26 -22.94 19.12 -18.12
CA VAL A 26 -21.70 19.87 -18.40
C VAL A 26 -21.40 20.83 -17.26
N LYS A 27 -22.42 21.49 -16.70
CA LYS A 27 -22.27 22.31 -15.49
C LYS A 27 -21.76 21.49 -14.30
N ASP A 28 -22.30 20.29 -14.10
CA ASP A 28 -21.88 19.40 -13.00
C ASP A 28 -20.42 18.97 -13.16
N LEU A 29 -20.00 18.61 -14.38
CA LEU A 29 -18.61 18.25 -14.67
C LEU A 29 -17.66 19.41 -14.40
N LEU A 30 -17.99 20.62 -14.89
CA LEU A 30 -17.19 21.82 -14.66
C LEU A 30 -17.14 22.18 -13.17
N ALA A 31 -18.24 22.08 -12.45
CA ALA A 31 -18.29 22.35 -11.00
C ALA A 31 -17.45 21.36 -10.18
N ILE A 32 -17.45 20.08 -10.57
CA ILE A 32 -16.58 19.07 -9.94
C ILE A 32 -15.11 19.39 -10.19
N ASP A 33 -14.77 19.81 -11.40
CA ASP A 33 -13.39 20.12 -11.77
C ASP A 33 -12.88 21.38 -11.06
N ILE A 34 -13.69 22.44 -10.98
CA ILE A 34 -13.41 23.64 -10.18
C ILE A 34 -13.09 23.28 -8.72
N ARG A 35 -13.93 22.46 -8.08
CA ARG A 35 -13.71 22.05 -6.68
C ARG A 35 -12.42 21.26 -6.50
N LYS A 36 -12.03 20.43 -7.49
CA LYS A 36 -10.78 19.67 -7.45
C LYS A 36 -9.58 20.60 -7.52
N LEU A 37 -9.58 21.56 -8.44
CA LEU A 37 -8.49 22.53 -8.58
C LEU A 37 -8.40 23.47 -7.38
N GLU A 38 -9.52 23.93 -6.84
CA GLU A 38 -9.55 24.70 -5.59
C GLU A 38 -8.92 23.92 -4.43
N THR A 39 -9.25 22.63 -4.30
CA THR A 39 -8.64 21.74 -3.29
C THR A 39 -7.14 21.56 -3.52
N GLU A 40 -6.70 21.45 -4.78
CA GLU A 40 -5.29 21.31 -5.14
C GLU A 40 -4.49 22.61 -4.85
N ILE A 41 -5.09 23.78 -5.09
CA ILE A 41 -4.51 25.08 -4.72
C ILE A 41 -4.34 25.19 -3.20
N ILE A 42 -5.39 24.84 -2.43
CA ILE A 42 -5.34 24.86 -0.96
C ILE A 42 -4.23 23.93 -0.46
N HIS A 43 -4.18 22.71 -0.97
CA HIS A 43 -3.16 21.73 -0.60
C HIS A 43 -1.74 22.21 -0.93
N LYS A 44 -1.50 22.79 -2.11
CA LYS A 44 -0.20 23.37 -2.47
C LYS A 44 0.18 24.57 -1.61
N LEU A 45 -0.79 25.42 -1.24
CA LEU A 45 -0.56 26.56 -0.37
C LEU A 45 -0.22 26.12 1.05
N GLU A 46 -0.90 25.09 1.57
CA GLU A 46 -0.60 24.47 2.87
C GLU A 46 0.76 23.77 2.88
N GLN A 47 1.15 23.11 1.79
CA GLN A 47 2.48 22.52 1.63
C GLN A 47 3.57 23.59 1.62
N GLN A 48 3.39 24.67 0.86
CA GLN A 48 4.34 25.81 0.86
C GLN A 48 4.41 26.52 2.20
N LYS A 49 3.30 26.57 2.95
CA LYS A 49 3.26 27.14 4.30
C LYS A 49 3.91 26.21 5.34
N ALA A 50 3.82 24.90 5.18
CA ALA A 50 4.51 23.93 6.02
C ALA A 50 6.03 23.96 5.79
N GLU A 51 6.48 24.04 4.53
CA GLU A 51 7.93 24.17 4.18
C GLU A 51 8.56 25.48 4.66
N ASN A 52 7.78 26.55 4.87
CA ASN A 52 8.27 27.83 5.39
C ASN A 52 8.26 27.91 6.93
N VAL A 53 7.68 26.93 7.62
CA VAL A 53 7.56 26.90 9.10
C VAL A 53 8.55 25.92 9.76
N GLU A 54 9.38 25.21 8.98
CA GLU A 54 10.44 24.34 9.52
C GLU A 54 11.74 25.09 9.92
N ALA A 55 11.67 26.41 10.05
CA ALA A 55 12.56 27.18 10.92
C ALA A 55 11.77 27.60 12.15
N ASP A 56 11.91 26.81 13.22
CA ASP A 56 11.44 27.02 14.60
C ASP A 56 10.15 26.28 15.04
N GLY A 57 10.36 25.25 15.87
CA GLY A 57 9.49 25.03 17.04
C GLY A 57 8.46 23.89 17.01
N CYS A 58 8.91 22.71 17.45
CA CYS A 58 8.23 21.73 18.34
C CYS A 58 6.71 21.42 18.25
N LYS A 59 6.46 20.11 18.04
CA LYS A 59 5.54 19.21 18.78
C LYS A 59 4.02 19.16 18.46
N GLU A 60 3.61 17.89 18.35
CA GLU A 60 2.32 17.27 18.72
C GLU A 60 1.23 17.10 17.63
N SER A 61 1.05 15.82 17.27
CA SER A 61 -0.08 15.18 16.58
C SER A 61 -1.43 15.41 17.32
N PRO A 62 -2.61 15.02 16.79
CA PRO A 62 -2.86 14.21 15.59
C PRO A 62 -4.00 14.69 14.68
N SER A 63 -4.06 14.02 13.53
CA SER A 63 -5.28 13.59 12.84
C SER A 63 -5.70 14.32 11.56
N THR A 64 -5.90 13.48 10.55
CA THR A 64 -6.79 13.67 9.40
C THR A 64 -6.23 14.52 8.25
N LYS A 65 -5.12 14.09 7.66
CA LYS A 65 -4.75 14.49 6.29
C LYS A 65 -5.27 13.43 5.32
N ILE A 66 -6.44 13.70 4.73
CA ILE A 66 -6.98 12.94 3.59
C ILE A 66 -6.04 13.26 2.43
N ALA A 67 -5.09 12.35 2.20
CA ALA A 67 -4.13 12.43 1.12
C ALA A 67 -4.87 12.39 -0.22
N VAL A 68 -4.69 13.43 -1.03
CA VAL A 68 -4.93 13.37 -2.47
C VAL A 68 -3.97 12.31 -3.01
N ALA A 69 -4.48 11.10 -3.18
CA ALA A 69 -3.75 10.00 -3.75
C ALA A 69 -3.37 10.38 -5.19
N GLN A 70 -2.15 10.90 -5.37
CA GLN A 70 -1.39 10.60 -6.58
C GLN A 70 -1.59 9.10 -6.81
N ALA A 71 -2.15 8.71 -7.96
CA ALA A 71 -2.41 7.32 -8.28
C ALA A 71 -1.08 6.58 -8.42
N ARG A 72 -0.47 6.24 -7.29
CA ARG A 72 0.74 5.45 -7.17
C ARG A 72 0.40 4.07 -7.67
N TYR A 73 1.18 3.58 -8.62
CA TYR A 73 0.95 2.27 -9.20
C TYR A 73 1.12 1.21 -8.11
N LYS A 74 0.05 0.46 -7.86
CA LYS A 74 0.05 -0.63 -6.89
C LYS A 74 0.58 -1.90 -7.55
N VAL A 75 1.71 -2.40 -7.07
CA VAL A 75 2.35 -3.64 -7.52
C VAL A 75 2.07 -4.73 -6.50
N ASP A 76 1.35 -5.77 -6.91
CA ASP A 76 1.12 -6.95 -6.09
C ASP A 76 2.26 -7.95 -6.29
N VAL A 77 3.07 -8.15 -5.25
CA VAL A 77 4.21 -9.06 -5.25
C VAL A 77 3.71 -10.46 -4.93
N LYS A 78 3.65 -11.30 -5.97
CA LYS A 78 3.22 -12.70 -5.88
C LYS A 78 4.38 -13.67 -5.67
N GLU A 79 5.59 -13.24 -5.97
CA GLU A 79 6.79 -14.05 -5.82
C GLU A 79 7.39 -13.81 -4.43
N TYR A 80 7.40 -14.87 -3.63
CA TYR A 80 8.01 -14.89 -2.32
C TYR A 80 8.61 -16.26 -2.06
N ALA A 81 9.73 -16.28 -1.35
CA ALA A 81 10.30 -17.51 -0.81
C ALA A 81 9.79 -17.71 0.62
N TRP A 82 9.77 -18.95 1.09
CA TRP A 82 9.36 -19.24 2.46
C TRP A 82 10.24 -20.31 3.09
N ASP A 83 10.40 -20.19 4.39
CA ASP A 83 11.12 -21.13 5.25
C ASP A 83 10.29 -21.34 6.53
N GLN A 84 10.50 -22.44 7.24
CA GLN A 84 9.81 -22.64 8.50
C GLN A 84 10.73 -23.18 9.59
N SER A 85 10.38 -22.83 10.81
CA SER A 85 10.94 -23.41 12.02
C SER A 85 9.79 -24.00 12.85
N GLU A 86 10.11 -24.62 13.99
CA GLU A 86 9.07 -25.20 14.88
C GLU A 86 8.05 -24.15 15.36
N LYS A 87 8.51 -22.92 15.57
CA LYS A 87 7.73 -21.82 16.16
C LYS A 87 7.24 -20.78 15.14
N PHE A 88 7.94 -20.61 14.03
CA PHE A 88 7.69 -19.52 13.08
C PHE A 88 7.65 -20.03 11.64
N MET A 89 6.74 -19.49 10.85
CA MET A 89 6.78 -19.51 9.39
C MET A 89 7.41 -18.19 8.92
N LYS A 90 8.46 -18.26 8.12
CA LYS A 90 9.21 -17.11 7.62
C LYS A 90 8.93 -16.94 6.14
N ILE A 91 8.42 -15.78 5.75
CA ILE A 91 8.23 -15.42 4.34
C ILE A 91 9.28 -14.36 3.99
N TYR A 92 9.97 -14.57 2.87
CA TYR A 92 10.91 -13.64 2.27
C TYR A 92 10.26 -13.05 1.02
N ALA A 93 9.85 -11.79 1.11
CA ALA A 93 9.35 -11.05 -0.05
C ALA A 93 10.47 -10.17 -0.59
N THR A 94 10.91 -10.43 -1.82
CA THR A 94 11.95 -9.63 -2.50
C THR A 94 11.31 -8.34 -2.99
N ILE A 95 11.73 -7.21 -2.42
CA ILE A 95 11.23 -5.88 -2.76
C ILE A 95 12.44 -4.95 -2.88
N GLU A 96 12.81 -4.60 -4.10
CA GLU A 96 14.01 -3.81 -4.37
C GLU A 96 13.92 -2.38 -3.82
N GLY A 97 14.89 -1.99 -3.00
CA GLY A 97 14.96 -0.66 -2.39
C GLY A 97 14.09 -0.47 -1.15
N VAL A 98 13.51 -1.54 -0.59
CA VAL A 98 12.66 -1.45 0.62
C VAL A 98 13.39 -0.88 1.84
N GLU A 99 14.72 -0.98 1.89
CA GLU A 99 15.53 -0.40 2.96
C GLU A 99 15.59 1.13 2.94
N SER A 100 15.35 1.74 1.78
CA SER A 100 15.31 3.20 1.64
C SER A 100 13.98 3.79 2.11
N VAL A 101 12.98 2.94 2.34
CA VAL A 101 11.65 3.35 2.77
C VAL A 101 11.64 3.44 4.30
N PRO A 102 11.20 4.56 4.89
CA PRO A 102 11.10 4.68 6.34
C PRO A 102 10.09 3.66 6.89
N GLU A 103 10.35 3.14 8.09
CA GLU A 103 9.51 2.10 8.70
C GLU A 103 8.03 2.51 8.82
N GLY A 104 7.74 3.81 8.97
CA GLY A 104 6.37 4.34 9.01
C GLY A 104 5.59 4.21 7.68
N ASN A 105 6.28 4.03 6.55
CA ASN A 105 5.66 3.77 5.25
C ASN A 105 5.43 2.28 4.99
N ILE A 106 5.90 1.41 5.88
CA ILE A 106 5.72 -0.04 5.81
C ILE A 106 4.69 -0.41 6.86
N THR A 107 3.62 -1.06 6.44
CA THR A 107 2.55 -1.53 7.33
C THR A 107 2.37 -3.01 7.11
N CYS A 108 2.28 -3.78 8.19
CA CYS A 108 1.99 -5.20 8.11
C CYS A 108 0.80 -5.54 9.01
N ASP A 109 -0.29 -5.97 8.38
CA ASP A 109 -1.49 -6.44 9.05
C ASP A 109 -1.47 -7.97 9.12
N PHE A 110 -1.47 -8.50 10.34
CA PHE A 110 -1.58 -9.92 10.59
C PHE A 110 -3.00 -10.28 11.04
N THR A 111 -3.51 -11.38 10.51
CA THR A 111 -4.77 -11.99 10.94
C THR A 111 -4.54 -13.46 11.24
N VAL A 112 -5.55 -14.16 11.77
CA VAL A 112 -5.41 -15.57 12.19
C VAL A 112 -4.98 -16.49 11.04
N ARG A 113 -5.40 -16.23 9.80
CA ARG A 113 -5.12 -17.08 8.62
C ARG A 113 -4.68 -16.31 7.37
N SER A 114 -4.30 -15.05 7.53
CA SER A 114 -3.81 -14.24 6.41
C SER A 114 -2.89 -13.14 6.92
N PHE A 115 -2.03 -12.64 6.05
CA PHE A 115 -1.25 -11.45 6.33
C PHE A 115 -1.21 -10.56 5.10
N LYS A 116 -1.06 -9.26 5.35
CA LYS A 116 -0.92 -8.25 4.32
C LYS A 116 0.24 -7.33 4.68
N LEU A 117 1.24 -7.28 3.82
CA LEU A 117 2.30 -6.29 3.87
C LEU A 117 1.99 -5.21 2.83
N PHE A 118 2.12 -3.95 3.24
CA PHE A 118 1.96 -2.80 2.38
C PHE A 118 3.17 -1.88 2.54
N VAL A 119 3.85 -1.58 1.44
CA VAL A 119 5.01 -0.70 1.38
C VAL A 119 4.64 0.49 0.51
N LYS A 120 4.55 1.66 1.12
CA LYS A 120 4.23 2.91 0.44
C LYS A 120 5.50 3.59 -0.05
N ASP A 121 5.37 4.36 -1.13
CA ASP A 121 6.37 5.34 -1.56
C ASP A 121 7.71 4.74 -2.02
N LEU A 122 7.71 3.53 -2.56
CA LEU A 122 8.92 2.91 -3.09
C LEU A 122 9.06 3.19 -4.59
N LYS A 123 10.00 4.05 -4.99
CA LYS A 123 10.24 4.42 -6.41
C LYS A 123 8.96 4.85 -7.15
N ASN A 124 8.10 5.65 -6.49
CA ASN A 124 6.78 6.08 -7.01
C ASN A 124 5.76 4.93 -7.20
N LYS A 125 6.01 3.76 -6.61
CA LYS A 125 5.11 2.60 -6.62
C LYS A 125 4.79 2.16 -5.20
N ASP A 126 3.59 1.63 -5.03
CA ASP A 126 3.16 1.01 -3.77
C ASP A 126 3.21 -0.50 -3.94
N TYR A 127 4.01 -1.18 -3.12
CA TYR A 127 4.12 -2.64 -3.18
C TYR A 127 3.19 -3.26 -2.15
N GLN A 128 2.48 -4.30 -2.54
CA GLN A 128 1.62 -5.09 -1.66
C GLN A 128 2.01 -6.55 -1.75
N VAL A 129 2.15 -7.21 -0.60
CA VAL A 129 2.18 -8.67 -0.50
C VAL A 129 0.93 -9.07 0.26
N TYR A 130 0.09 -9.91 -0.32
CA TYR A 130 -1.10 -10.41 0.36
C TYR A 130 -1.22 -11.91 0.18
N VAL A 131 -1.27 -12.63 1.30
CA VAL A 131 -1.47 -14.07 1.32
C VAL A 131 -2.70 -14.38 2.17
N SER A 132 -3.76 -14.81 1.51
CA SER A 132 -4.99 -15.30 2.12
C SER A 132 -4.97 -16.83 2.25
N SER A 133 -5.62 -17.38 3.28
CA SER A 133 -5.79 -18.84 3.46
C SER A 133 -4.47 -19.56 3.74
N LEU A 134 -3.76 -19.09 4.77
CA LEU A 134 -2.62 -19.80 5.34
C LEU A 134 -3.03 -21.22 5.72
N PHE A 135 -2.09 -22.17 5.55
CA PHE A 135 -2.35 -23.58 5.81
C PHE A 135 -2.82 -23.86 7.25
N GLU A 136 -2.30 -23.11 8.21
CA GLU A 136 -2.71 -23.19 9.62
C GLU A 136 -2.87 -21.79 10.23
N ASP A 137 -3.44 -21.78 11.44
CA ASP A 137 -3.60 -20.57 12.23
C ASP A 137 -2.26 -20.03 12.74
N ILE A 138 -2.12 -18.70 12.71
CA ILE A 138 -1.00 -17.96 13.28
C ILE A 138 -1.46 -17.10 14.46
N ASP A 139 -0.51 -16.72 15.31
CA ASP A 139 -0.74 -15.70 16.34
C ASP A 139 -0.38 -14.32 15.79
N PRO A 140 -1.36 -13.44 15.50
CA PRO A 140 -1.10 -12.13 14.93
C PRO A 140 -0.39 -11.17 15.90
N LYS A 141 -0.49 -11.39 17.22
CA LYS A 141 0.11 -10.51 18.23
C LYS A 141 1.62 -10.68 18.34
N ASP A 142 2.07 -11.91 18.17
CA ASP A 142 3.48 -12.28 18.19
C ASP A 142 4.12 -12.35 16.79
N SER A 143 3.32 -12.15 15.74
CA SER A 143 3.83 -12.08 14.37
C SER A 143 4.38 -10.69 14.11
N TYR A 144 5.49 -10.60 13.39
CA TYR A 144 6.16 -9.35 13.10
C TYR A 144 6.91 -9.42 11.77
N TYR A 145 7.32 -8.28 11.24
CA TYR A 145 8.17 -8.21 10.06
C TYR A 145 9.52 -7.56 10.40
N LYS A 146 10.52 -7.84 9.57
CA LYS A 146 11.84 -7.22 9.61
C LYS A 146 12.24 -6.83 8.21
N VAL A 147 12.62 -5.57 8.04
CA VAL A 147 13.13 -5.07 6.77
C VAL A 147 14.63 -5.41 6.69
N LYS A 148 15.04 -5.96 5.55
CA LYS A 148 16.44 -6.19 5.18
C LYS A 148 16.71 -5.49 3.84
N THR A 149 17.97 -5.44 3.45
CA THR A 149 18.40 -4.98 2.11
C THR A 149 17.66 -5.75 1.02
N ASN A 150 16.90 -5.04 0.18
CA ASN A 150 16.06 -5.57 -0.91
C ASN A 150 15.06 -6.69 -0.55
N THR A 151 14.80 -6.96 0.73
CA THR A 151 13.94 -8.10 1.13
C THR A 151 13.22 -7.78 2.43
N VAL A 152 11.92 -8.08 2.49
CA VAL A 152 11.16 -8.05 3.74
C VAL A 152 10.99 -9.46 4.26
N LEU A 153 11.41 -9.67 5.50
CA LEU A 153 11.26 -10.92 6.23
C LEU A 153 10.04 -10.83 7.12
N ILE A 154 8.98 -11.54 6.76
CA ILE A 154 7.75 -11.64 7.54
C ILE A 154 7.84 -12.90 8.40
N MET A 155 7.76 -12.75 9.72
CA MET A 155 7.78 -13.85 10.67
C MET A 155 6.38 -14.04 11.26
N LEU A 156 5.75 -15.15 10.89
CA LEU A 156 4.43 -15.54 11.36
C LEU A 156 4.58 -16.55 12.49
N LYS A 157 4.14 -16.24 13.70
CA LYS A 157 4.19 -17.20 14.81
C LYS A 157 3.10 -18.25 14.63
N LYS A 158 3.48 -19.52 14.62
CA LYS A 158 2.53 -20.63 14.54
C LYS A 158 1.72 -20.69 15.83
N LYS A 159 0.40 -20.79 15.74
CA LYS A 159 -0.47 -20.95 16.92
C LYS A 159 -0.23 -22.30 17.60
N GLN A 160 -0.05 -23.36 16.81
CA GLN A 160 0.40 -24.67 17.29
C GLN A 160 1.89 -24.85 17.01
N THR A 161 2.70 -24.84 18.08
CA THR A 161 4.15 -25.06 17.98
C THR A 161 4.44 -26.53 17.69
N GLY A 162 5.40 -26.81 16.80
CA GLY A 162 5.82 -28.18 16.45
C GLY A 162 5.10 -28.79 15.24
N LYS A 163 4.12 -28.09 14.67
CA LYS A 163 3.47 -28.53 13.42
C LYS A 163 4.26 -28.05 12.20
N THR A 164 4.66 -28.99 11.35
CA THR A 164 5.30 -28.70 10.07
C THR A 164 4.23 -28.36 9.04
N TRP A 165 4.37 -27.20 8.40
CA TRP A 165 3.48 -26.77 7.34
C TRP A 165 4.04 -27.30 6.03
N ALA A 166 3.30 -28.16 5.33
CA ALA A 166 3.75 -28.66 4.03
C ALA A 166 3.74 -27.56 2.95
N TYR A 167 2.88 -26.55 3.11
CA TYR A 167 2.69 -25.43 2.21
C TYR A 167 2.40 -24.15 3.00
N VAL A 168 2.64 -22.99 2.39
CA VAL A 168 2.27 -21.69 2.99
C VAL A 168 0.77 -21.49 2.93
N THR A 169 0.17 -21.82 1.78
CA THR A 169 -1.25 -21.60 1.50
C THR A 169 -1.97 -22.93 1.26
N GLU A 170 -3.22 -23.05 1.71
CA GLU A 170 -4.06 -24.23 1.43
C GLU A 170 -4.21 -24.49 -0.09
N LYS A 171 -4.21 -23.42 -0.90
CA LYS A 171 -4.31 -23.51 -2.38
C LYS A 171 -3.12 -24.21 -3.03
N GLU A 172 -1.91 -24.04 -2.50
CA GLU A 172 -0.71 -24.68 -3.07
C GLU A 172 -0.73 -26.19 -2.85
N SER A 173 -1.28 -26.64 -1.71
CA SER A 173 -1.52 -28.06 -1.44
C SER A 173 -2.42 -28.71 -2.51
N GLN A 174 -3.48 -28.00 -2.91
CA GLN A 174 -4.42 -28.50 -3.94
C GLN A 174 -3.84 -28.44 -5.35
N GLY A 175 -2.94 -27.48 -5.63
CA GLY A 175 -2.25 -27.36 -6.92
C GLY A 175 -1.29 -28.54 -7.18
N LYS A 176 -0.44 -28.85 -6.19
CA LYS A 176 0.51 -29.98 -6.33
C LYS A 176 -0.15 -31.35 -6.28
N ALA A 177 -1.27 -31.51 -5.56
CA ALA A 177 -2.06 -32.75 -5.57
C ALA A 177 -2.69 -33.06 -6.96
N LYS A 178 -2.92 -32.05 -7.80
CA LYS A 178 -3.39 -32.23 -9.18
C LYS A 178 -2.24 -32.55 -10.15
N GLU A 179 -1.04 -32.07 -9.86
CA GLU A 179 0.15 -32.31 -10.69
C GLU A 179 0.73 -33.72 -10.47
N THR A 180 0.75 -34.20 -9.23
CA THR A 180 1.20 -35.58 -8.91
C THR A 180 0.27 -36.67 -9.44
N LYS A 181 -1.02 -36.38 -9.66
CA LYS A 181 -1.96 -37.30 -10.33
C LYS A 181 -1.75 -37.43 -11.85
N LYS A 182 -1.01 -36.51 -12.48
CA LYS A 182 -0.67 -36.61 -13.92
C LYS A 182 0.59 -37.44 -14.18
N LEU A 183 1.46 -37.61 -13.18
CA LEU A 183 2.73 -38.30 -13.35
C LEU A 183 2.68 -39.82 -13.04
N THR A 184 1.55 -40.33 -12.56
CA THR A 184 1.33 -41.76 -12.25
C THR A 184 0.41 -42.47 -13.25
N LYS A 185 0.08 -41.83 -14.37
CA LYS A 185 -0.65 -42.45 -15.48
C LYS A 185 0.24 -42.50 -16.73
N VAL A 186 1.29 -43.31 -16.66
CA VAL A 186 2.02 -43.86 -17.83
C VAL A 186 2.31 -45.31 -17.53
#